data_AF-A0A938XG57-F1
#
_entry.id   AF-A0A938XG57-F1
#
_cell.length_a   1.000
_cell.length_b   1.000
_cell.length_c   1.000
_cell.angle_alpha   90.00
_cell.angle_beta   90.00
_cell.angle_gamma   90.00
#
_symmetry.space_group_name_H-M   'P 1'
#
loop_
_entity.id
_entity.type
_entity.pdbx_description
1 polymer ?
#
loop_
_entity_poly.entity_id
_entity_poly.type
_entity_poly.pdbx_seq_one_letter_code
_entity_poly.pdbx_strand_id
1 'polypeptide(L)'
;MTKNIRGVYHTKNGKYKACIGFKQTRYWLGTFGTFDEAVQARVAAEQVLYEGFLKAWHQWKEHADRDPAWARENPLTFDVEKVGGEFVIRQE
;
A
#
# COMPACT_ATOMS: atom_id res chain seq x y z
N MET A 1 -5.62 17.21 21.77
CA MET A 1 -5.74 17.03 20.31
C MET A 1 -5.70 15.54 20.01
N THR A 2 -6.84 14.92 19.73
CA THR A 2 -6.87 13.50 19.31
C THR A 2 -6.33 13.43 17.89
N LYS A 3 -5.15 12.84 17.70
CA LYS A 3 -4.54 12.66 16.38
C LYS A 3 -5.41 11.68 15.60
N ASN A 4 -6.35 12.18 14.80
CA ASN A 4 -7.17 11.33 13.94
C ASN A 4 -6.35 10.98 12.68
N ILE A 5 -5.71 9.82 12.68
CA ILE A 5 -4.94 9.33 11.54
C ILE A 5 -5.86 8.52 10.63
N ARG A 6 -5.90 8.91 9.35
CA ARG A 6 -6.73 8.23 8.34
C ARG A 6 -6.28 6.78 8.19
N GLY A 7 -7.24 5.86 8.28
CA GLY A 7 -6.97 4.43 8.21
C GLY A 7 -6.60 3.80 9.55
N VAL A 8 -6.63 4.54 10.67
CA VAL A 8 -6.54 3.98 12.03
C VAL A 8 -7.85 4.22 12.77
N TYR A 9 -8.46 3.16 13.29
CA TYR A 9 -9.78 3.20 13.91
C TYR A 9 -9.75 2.57 15.31
N HIS A 10 -10.32 3.25 16.29
CA HIS A 10 -10.53 2.69 17.61
C HIS A 10 -11.71 1.69 17.60
N THR A 11 -11.55 0.57 18.30
CA THR A 11 -12.58 -0.48 18.42
C THR A 11 -13.24 -0.46 19.79
N LYS A 12 -14.43 -1.06 19.89
CA LYS A 12 -15.17 -1.17 21.16
C LYS A 12 -14.40 -1.93 22.25
N ASN A 13 -13.43 -2.76 21.88
CA ASN A 13 -12.63 -3.58 22.80
C ASN A 13 -11.35 -2.86 23.29
N GLY A 14 -11.23 -1.54 23.09
CA GLY A 14 -10.05 -0.77 23.48
C GLY A 14 -8.83 -0.94 22.56
N LYS A 15 -8.97 -1.71 21.48
CA LYS A 15 -7.90 -1.96 20.49
C LYS A 15 -7.99 -1.02 19.29
N TYR A 16 -6.94 -0.94 18.49
CA TYR A 16 -6.87 -0.09 17.30
C TYR A 16 -6.73 -0.93 16.03
N LYS A 17 -7.55 -0.67 15.02
CA LYS A 17 -7.46 -1.33 13.70
C LYS A 17 -6.79 -0.41 12.70
N ALA A 18 -5.86 -0.94 11.91
CA ALA A 18 -5.22 -0.20 10.83
C ALA A 18 -5.58 -0.77 9.45
N CYS A 19 -5.79 0.12 8.48
CA CYS A 19 -5.99 -0.20 7.08
C CYS A 19 -5.28 0.82 6.18
N ILE A 20 -4.94 0.39 4.98
CA ILE A 20 -4.40 1.26 3.92
C ILE A 20 -5.25 1.13 2.67
N GLY A 21 -5.46 2.23 1.96
CA GLY A 21 -6.14 2.26 0.67
C GLY A 21 -5.12 2.33 -0.45
N PHE A 22 -5.24 1.46 -1.46
CA PHE A 22 -4.40 1.48 -2.65
C PHE A 22 -5.22 1.02 -3.87
N LYS A 23 -5.12 1.74 -5.00
CA LYS A 23 -5.85 1.42 -6.26
C LYS A 23 -7.37 1.18 -6.06
N GLN A 24 -8.03 2.08 -5.32
CA GLN A 24 -9.45 1.97 -4.90
C GLN A 24 -9.81 0.76 -4.03
N THR A 25 -8.85 -0.09 -3.65
CA THR A 25 -9.04 -1.22 -2.74
C THR A 25 -8.53 -0.88 -1.34
N ARG A 26 -9.20 -1.39 -0.30
CA ARG A 26 -8.80 -1.22 1.10
C ARG A 26 -8.21 -2.52 1.65
N TYR A 27 -6.97 -2.45 2.13
CA TYR A 27 -6.23 -3.57 2.73
C TYR A 27 -6.20 -3.43 4.25
N TRP A 28 -6.62 -4.49 4.95
CA TRP A 28 -6.56 -4.54 6.42
C TRP A 28 -5.19 -5.01 6.89
N LEU A 29 -4.53 -4.18 7.70
CA LEU A 29 -3.17 -4.45 8.19
C LEU A 29 -3.23 -5.36 9.42
N GLY A 30 -4.12 -5.05 10.36
CA GLY A 30 -4.30 -5.82 11.57
C GLY A 30 -5.02 -5.04 12.66
N THR A 31 -5.05 -5.63 13.85
CA THR A 31 -5.53 -5.00 15.08
C THR A 31 -4.39 -4.96 16.09
N PHE A 32 -4.18 -3.80 16.70
CA PHE A 32 -3.05 -3.47 17.57
C PHE A 32 -3.56 -3.05 18.96
N GLY A 33 -2.69 -3.14 19.96
CA GLY A 33 -3.03 -2.79 21.34
C GLY A 33 -3.06 -1.28 21.54
N THR A 34 -2.17 -0.56 20.87
CA THR A 34 -2.02 0.89 21.02
C THR A 34 -2.29 1.65 19.72
N PHE A 35 -2.59 2.94 19.85
CA PHE A 35 -2.78 3.83 18.72
C PHE A 35 -1.49 3.94 17.90
N ASP A 36 -0.35 4.08 18.58
CA ASP A 36 0.96 4.26 17.94
C ASP A 36 1.38 3.01 17.14
N GLU A 37 1.14 1.81 17.65
CA GLU A 37 1.38 0.57 16.90
C GLU A 37 0.54 0.51 15.60
N ALA A 38 -0.72 0.91 15.68
CA ALA A 38 -1.60 0.94 14.50
C ALA A 38 -1.13 1.99 13.47
N VAL A 39 -0.64 3.14 13.94
CA VAL A 39 -0.05 4.18 13.08
C VAL A 39 1.24 3.67 12.44
N GLN A 40 2.13 3.05 13.21
CA GLN A 40 3.38 2.49 12.69
C GLN A 40 3.12 1.42 11.63
N ALA A 41 2.19 0.50 11.87
CA ALA A 41 1.81 -0.50 10.87
C ALA A 41 1.26 0.15 9.58
N ARG A 42 0.45 1.21 9.72
CA ARG A 42 -0.07 1.98 8.57
C ARG A 42 1.03 2.69 7.80
N VAL A 43 2.02 3.26 8.47
CA VAL A 43 3.18 3.92 7.83
C VAL A 43 4.10 2.90 7.16
N ALA A 44 4.38 1.76 7.82
CA ALA A 44 5.19 0.70 7.25
C ALA A 44 4.54 0.12 5.98
N ALA A 45 3.21 -0.09 6.00
CA ALA A 45 2.46 -0.50 4.82
C ALA A 45 2.59 0.51 3.67
N GLU A 46 2.53 1.80 3.97
CA GLU A 46 2.70 2.86 2.97
C GLU A 46 4.11 2.85 2.37
N GLN A 47 5.14 2.67 3.20
CA GLN A 47 6.52 2.55 2.73
C GLN A 47 6.71 1.35 1.80
N VAL A 48 6.23 0.16 2.18
CA VAL A 48 6.37 -1.05 1.35
C VAL A 48 5.65 -0.87 0.01
N LEU A 49 4.41 -0.37 0.03
CA LEU A 49 3.65 -0.12 -1.18
C LEU A 49 4.31 0.93 -2.06
N TYR A 50 4.77 2.04 -1.47
CA TYR A 50 5.36 3.15 -2.21
C TYR A 50 6.73 2.78 -2.79
N GLU A 51 7.60 2.12 -2.01
CA GLU A 51 8.92 1.68 -2.47
C GLU A 51 8.82 0.63 -3.58
N GLY A 52 7.94 -0.37 -3.41
CA GLY A 52 7.73 -1.39 -4.43
C GLY A 52 7.12 -0.80 -5.70
N PHE A 53 6.11 0.07 -5.55
CA PHE A 53 5.48 0.77 -6.66
C PHE A 53 6.48 1.67 -7.41
N LEU A 54 7.27 2.48 -6.69
CA LEU A 54 8.26 3.37 -7.30
C LEU A 54 9.26 2.60 -8.16
N LYS A 55 9.81 1.50 -7.64
CA LYS A 55 10.81 0.70 -8.38
C LYS A 55 10.24 0.20 -9.70
N ALA A 56 9.06 -0.40 -9.67
CA ALA A 56 8.44 -0.93 -10.87
C ALA A 56 7.92 0.18 -11.80
N TRP A 57 7.49 1.33 -11.25
CA TRP A 57 7.13 2.51 -12.04
C TRP A 57 8.35 3.09 -12.76
N HIS A 58 9.50 3.20 -12.09
CA HIS A 58 10.74 3.66 -12.71
C HIS A 58 11.17 2.74 -13.86
N GLN A 59 11.13 1.42 -13.66
CA GLN A 59 11.44 0.45 -14.71
C GLN A 59 10.48 0.61 -15.90
N TRP A 60 9.17 0.60 -15.63
CA TRP A 60 8.18 0.78 -16.68
C TRP A 60 8.33 2.11 -17.42
N LYS A 61 8.55 3.20 -16.69
CA LYS A 61 8.73 4.55 -17.25
C LYS A 61 9.96 4.63 -18.15
N GLU A 62 11.06 3.99 -17.78
CA GLU A 62 12.26 3.97 -18.62
C GLU A 62 12.00 3.29 -19.98
N HIS A 63 11.21 2.23 -20.00
CA HIS A 63 10.78 1.58 -21.25
C HIS A 63 9.75 2.43 -22.01
N ALA A 64 8.77 3.00 -21.31
CA ALA A 64 7.71 3.82 -21.90
C ALA A 64 8.22 5.14 -22.51
N ASP A 65 9.20 5.78 -21.88
CA ASP A 65 9.82 7.01 -22.39
C ASP A 65 10.65 6.73 -23.66
N ARG A 66 11.17 5.50 -23.81
CA ARG A 66 11.90 5.05 -25.02
C ARG A 66 10.97 4.57 -26.14
N ASP A 67 9.87 3.91 -25.79
CA ASP A 67 8.88 3.41 -26.74
C ASP A 67 7.44 3.69 -26.26
N PRO A 68 6.85 4.81 -26.72
CA PRO A 68 5.48 5.17 -26.39
C PRO A 68 4.41 4.24 -26.99
N ALA A 69 4.75 3.43 -28.00
CA ALA A 69 3.83 2.44 -28.56
C ALA A 69 3.78 1.21 -27.65
N TRP A 70 4.93 0.73 -27.19
CA TRP A 70 5.03 -0.33 -26.19
C TRP A 70 4.25 -0.01 -24.91
N ALA A 71 4.31 1.24 -24.44
CA ALA A 71 3.60 1.69 -23.25
C ALA A 71 2.07 1.59 -23.36
N ARG A 72 1.51 1.69 -24.58
CA ARG A 72 0.07 1.52 -24.82
C ARG A 72 -0.34 0.05 -24.73
N GLU A 73 0.54 -0.85 -25.15
CA GLU A 73 0.30 -2.30 -25.12
C GLU A 73 0.60 -2.91 -23.75
N ASN A 74 1.47 -2.27 -22.97
CA ASN A 74 1.91 -2.75 -21.67
C ASN A 74 1.60 -1.68 -20.62
N PRO A 75 0.33 -1.48 -20.21
CA PRO A 75 0.02 -0.57 -19.12
C PRO A 75 0.62 -1.09 -17.82
N LEU A 76 1.10 -0.17 -16.99
CA LEU A 76 1.66 -0.52 -15.68
C LEU A 76 0.55 -0.98 -14.73
N THR A 77 0.25 -2.28 -14.77
CA THR A 77 -0.72 -2.91 -13.89
C THR A 77 -0.02 -3.37 -12.62
N PHE A 78 -0.44 -2.81 -11.49
CA PHE A 78 -0.01 -3.23 -10.16
C PHE A 78 -1.13 -3.93 -9.44
N ASP A 79 -0.95 -5.20 -9.15
CA ASP A 79 -1.79 -5.87 -8.16
C ASP A 79 -1.00 -6.12 -6.89
N VAL A 80 -1.63 -5.69 -5.80
CA VAL A 80 -1.09 -5.75 -4.45
C VAL A 80 -1.78 -6.89 -3.75
N GLU A 81 -1.03 -7.95 -3.50
CA GLU A 81 -1.47 -9.06 -2.66
C GLU A 81 -0.81 -8.98 -1.29
N LYS A 82 -1.60 -9.15 -0.23
CA LYS A 82 -1.08 -9.29 1.12
C LYS A 82 -0.84 -10.77 1.41
N VAL A 83 0.40 -11.24 1.33
CA VAL A 83 0.77 -12.63 1.62
C VAL A 83 1.56 -12.65 2.92
N GLY A 84 1.05 -13.34 3.95
CA GLY A 84 1.77 -13.51 5.22
C GLY A 84 2.02 -12.24 6.05
N GLY A 85 1.45 -11.09 5.67
CA GLY A 85 1.71 -9.80 6.33
C GLY A 85 2.55 -8.84 5.48
N GLU A 86 3.15 -9.33 4.40
CA GLU A 86 3.91 -8.54 3.45
C GLU A 86 3.06 -8.22 2.22
N PHE A 87 3.31 -7.05 1.64
CA PHE A 87 2.70 -6.66 0.37
C PHE A 87 3.60 -7.11 -0.76
N VAL A 88 3.11 -8.05 -1.55
CA VAL A 88 3.77 -8.53 -2.75
C VAL A 88 3.14 -7.84 -3.94
N ILE A 89 3.99 -7.28 -4.80
CA ILE A 89 3.59 -6.68 -6.07
C ILE A 89 3.68 -7.75 -7.14
N ARG A 90 2.54 -8.04 -7.79
CA ARG A 90 2.52 -8.86 -9.00
C ARG A 90 2.31 -7.95 -10.21
N GLN A 91 3.18 -8.13 -11.21
CA GLN A 91 2.99 -7.63 -12.57
C GLN A 91 2.33 -8.78 -13.34
N GLU A 92 1.15 -8.53 -13.93
CA GLU A 92 0.53 -9.43 -14.91
C GLU A 92 1.03 -9.12 -16.33
#